data_AF-A0ABD1HLN3-F1
#
_entry.id   AF-A0ABD1HLN3-F1
#
_cell.length_a   1.000
_cell.length_b   1.000
_cell.length_c   1.000
_cell.angle_alpha   90.00
_cell.angle_beta   90.00
_cell.angle_gamma   90.00
#
_symmetry.space_group_name_H-M   'P 1'
#
loop_
_entity.id
_entity.type
_entity.pdbx_description
1 polymer ?
#
loop_
_entity_poly.entity_id
_entity_poly.type
_entity_poly.pdbx_seq_one_letter_code
_entity_poly.pdbx_strand_id
1 'polypeptide(L)'
;MGSDFSRKWHLESSRVAWIVALVLASVLVVQFFDIPSKGRVLSLFPLGSSHFNSSGPYGGVRYGQQSNLMNHSLPTRQESGEGAVLKENAVLGDMPDIKHTDEEDSMVRTASFVPEQTGTSSEISPPAPADVSSSVSITASVAPAPYEAIDENSSSVLVSGADAGIAPSPTASDVSSSTESATSESASPRESDVGVETGASGNESNGASNSPVALAAQPSSVNSPPPPAEQTKISENPSVASISDMNGMLLRSRASSFSETPLWSSAADQELLDARLQIEQAPIISHHPALYAPIYRNLTTFVKSYEIMEQKLKVYVYKDGERPVFHNPRLRGIYASEGWFMKHMEASSQFVTSNPDEAHLFYLPFSSQLLVDYVYVKDSHSFDDINAFLKNYVDTIKSRHPFWNRTDGADHFLAGCHDWATYETKHHMSSCIRALCNSDIKEGFQFGKDVALPETNVQSPQNPMRVTGGSPASKRTTLAFFAGKMHGDVRSILVKHWENRDPEMQISGPIRKGYMQYMQNSKYCVCAKGYEVNSPRVVEAILYGCVPVIISDNFVPPFFDVLNWEAFAVFVLERDIPNLKNILVSISETRYAVMQHRVRRVRQHFIWHNVPKRYDIFHMILHSVWYNRVFRVRPE
;
A
#
# COMPACT_ATOMS: atom_id res chain seq x y z
N MET A 1 68.79 34.31 -6.24
CA MET A 1 68.23 32.95 -6.40
C MET A 1 67.11 33.01 -7.43
N GLY A 2 67.34 32.57 -8.69
CA GLY A 2 66.34 32.74 -9.77
C GLY A 2 66.31 31.64 -10.83
N SER A 3 67.37 30.82 -10.93
CA SER A 3 67.48 29.71 -11.88
C SER A 3 66.54 28.54 -11.58
N ASP A 4 66.48 28.10 -10.33
CA ASP A 4 65.84 26.82 -9.98
C ASP A 4 64.31 26.88 -9.98
N PHE A 5 63.72 28.05 -9.70
CA PHE A 5 62.27 28.21 -9.72
C PHE A 5 61.69 28.03 -11.13
N SER A 6 62.31 28.67 -12.13
CA SER A 6 61.95 28.50 -13.55
C SER A 6 62.15 27.05 -14.01
N ARG A 7 63.26 26.40 -13.61
CA ARG A 7 63.55 25.00 -13.95
C ARG A 7 62.53 24.03 -13.34
N LYS A 8 62.09 24.26 -12.11
CA LYS A 8 61.07 23.44 -11.43
C LYS A 8 59.69 23.63 -12.06
N TRP A 9 59.31 24.87 -12.37
CA TRP A 9 58.06 25.19 -13.10
C TRP A 9 58.00 24.52 -14.48
N HIS A 10 59.09 24.55 -15.25
CA HIS A 10 59.19 23.84 -16.54
C HIS A 10 59.05 22.32 -16.42
N LEU A 11 59.55 21.71 -15.34
CA LEU A 11 59.42 20.27 -15.12
C LEU A 11 57.99 19.85 -14.77
N GLU A 12 57.27 20.63 -13.95
CA GLU A 12 55.89 20.30 -13.56
C GLU A 12 54.89 20.61 -14.67
N SER A 13 55.02 21.74 -15.37
CA SER A 13 54.22 22.05 -16.57
C SER A 13 54.41 21.01 -17.68
N SER A 14 55.63 20.51 -17.89
CA SER A 14 55.89 19.40 -18.83
C SER A 14 55.19 18.10 -18.41
N ARG A 15 55.15 17.78 -17.11
CA ARG A 15 54.45 16.58 -16.59
C ARG A 15 52.94 16.70 -16.78
N VAL A 16 52.34 17.87 -16.52
CA VAL A 16 50.92 18.12 -16.77
C VAL A 16 50.60 17.98 -18.26
N ALA A 17 51.44 18.53 -19.15
CA ALA A 17 51.27 18.38 -20.60
C ALA A 17 51.31 16.90 -21.05
N TRP A 18 52.24 16.10 -20.50
CA TRP A 18 52.30 14.65 -20.78
C TRP A 18 51.08 13.88 -20.28
N ILE A 19 50.54 14.23 -19.11
CA ILE A 19 49.32 13.61 -18.57
C ILE A 19 48.11 13.96 -19.45
N VAL A 20 47.96 15.23 -19.84
CA VAL A 20 46.87 15.67 -20.74
C VAL A 20 47.00 15.00 -22.12
N ALA A 21 48.22 14.87 -22.66
CA ALA A 21 48.47 14.16 -23.91
C ALA A 21 48.13 12.66 -23.82
N LEU A 22 48.46 11.99 -22.72
CA LEU A 22 48.08 10.59 -22.48
C LEU A 22 46.55 10.41 -22.35
N VAL A 23 45.86 11.31 -21.66
CA VAL A 23 44.39 11.28 -21.57
C VAL A 23 43.78 11.47 -22.96
N LEU A 24 44.20 12.48 -23.72
CA LEU A 24 43.72 12.71 -25.09
C LEU A 24 44.02 11.52 -26.02
N ALA A 25 45.21 10.93 -25.94
CA ALA A 25 45.55 9.72 -26.69
C ALA A 25 44.65 8.53 -26.31
N SER A 26 44.34 8.35 -25.02
CA SER A 26 43.43 7.27 -24.57
C SER A 26 41.99 7.48 -25.06
N VAL A 27 41.49 8.72 -25.07
CA VAL A 27 40.17 9.05 -25.62
C VAL A 27 40.14 8.82 -27.14
N LEU A 28 41.19 9.21 -27.86
CA LEU A 28 41.30 8.95 -29.30
C LEU A 28 41.41 7.46 -29.61
N VAL A 29 42.12 6.67 -28.80
CA VAL A 29 42.17 5.20 -28.95
C VAL A 29 40.79 4.57 -28.74
N VAL A 30 40.04 4.99 -27.71
CA VAL A 30 38.65 4.53 -27.51
C VAL A 30 37.76 4.90 -28.71
N GLN A 31 37.88 6.13 -29.22
CA GLN A 31 37.12 6.58 -30.40
C GLN A 31 37.55 5.91 -31.72
N PHE A 32 38.77 5.38 -31.82
CA PHE A 32 39.31 4.78 -33.04
C PHE A 32 39.08 3.26 -33.12
N PHE A 33 38.88 2.58 -31.99
CA PHE A 33 38.56 1.14 -31.95
C PHE A 33 37.06 0.83 -31.86
N ASP A 34 36.19 1.84 -31.79
CA ASP A 34 34.73 1.69 -31.79
C ASP A 34 34.20 1.45 -33.23
N ILE A 35 34.06 0.18 -33.62
CA ILE A 35 33.77 -0.27 -35.00
C ILE A 35 32.82 -1.50 -34.98
N PRO A 36 31.69 -1.57 -35.73
CA PRO A 36 30.82 -0.48 -36.18
C PRO A 36 29.30 -0.84 -36.27
N SER A 37 28.37 -0.16 -35.59
CA SER A 37 26.97 -0.05 -36.12
C SER A 37 26.09 1.10 -35.59
N LYS A 38 25.92 2.11 -36.45
CA LYS A 38 24.67 2.86 -36.75
C LYS A 38 23.69 3.15 -35.56
N GLY A 39 23.54 4.39 -35.08
CA GLY A 39 24.26 5.63 -35.39
C GLY A 39 23.50 6.92 -35.03
N ARG A 40 24.15 8.08 -35.32
CA ARG A 40 23.69 9.48 -35.10
C ARG A 40 23.60 9.96 -33.64
N VAL A 41 24.74 10.41 -33.13
CA VAL A 41 24.83 11.45 -32.08
C VAL A 41 24.41 12.80 -32.67
N LEU A 42 23.83 13.69 -31.87
CA LEU A 42 23.42 15.03 -32.30
C LEU A 42 24.63 15.96 -32.55
N SER A 43 24.53 16.79 -33.58
CA SER A 43 25.40 17.97 -33.74
C SER A 43 24.92 19.12 -32.84
N LEU A 44 25.83 19.72 -32.09
CA LEU A 44 25.60 21.01 -31.44
C LEU A 44 25.75 22.15 -32.47
N PHE A 45 25.04 23.26 -32.20
CA PHE A 45 24.86 24.50 -32.99
C PHE A 45 23.70 24.52 -34.01
N PRO A 46 22.94 25.64 -34.10
CA PRO A 46 21.66 25.68 -34.81
C PRO A 46 21.76 26.26 -36.23
N LEU A 47 21.05 25.67 -37.19
CA LEU A 47 20.76 26.30 -38.48
C LEU A 47 19.38 25.93 -39.04
N GLY A 48 18.64 26.98 -39.43
CA GLY A 48 18.01 27.11 -40.75
C GLY A 48 17.08 26.00 -41.25
N SER A 49 15.78 26.30 -41.27
CA SER A 49 14.76 25.55 -41.99
C SER A 49 15.08 25.39 -43.50
N SER A 50 14.90 24.19 -44.04
CA SER A 50 14.57 24.01 -45.47
C SER A 50 13.74 22.74 -45.68
N HIS A 51 12.67 22.84 -46.48
CA HIS A 51 11.97 21.68 -47.04
C HIS A 51 12.79 21.12 -48.21
N PHE A 52 12.79 19.80 -48.42
CA PHE A 52 12.78 19.25 -49.79
C PHE A 52 12.19 17.83 -49.85
N ASN A 53 11.45 17.53 -50.91
CA ASN A 53 10.91 16.20 -51.24
C ASN A 53 11.85 15.45 -52.21
N SER A 54 11.86 14.11 -52.19
CA SER A 54 11.65 13.30 -53.41
C SER A 54 11.67 11.77 -53.16
N SER A 55 11.04 11.05 -54.09
CA SER A 55 11.14 9.60 -54.38
C SER A 55 12.58 9.07 -54.44
N GLY A 56 12.90 7.79 -54.26
CA GLY A 56 12.18 6.50 -54.36
C GLY A 56 13.24 5.39 -54.60
N PRO A 57 12.99 4.25 -55.29
CA PRO A 57 11.72 3.68 -55.76
C PRO A 57 11.56 2.12 -55.63
N TYR A 58 10.41 1.61 -56.08
CA TYR A 58 10.09 0.23 -56.55
C TYR A 58 10.02 -1.00 -55.61
N GLY A 59 8.89 -1.73 -55.76
CA GLY A 59 8.70 -3.14 -55.32
C GLY A 59 7.45 -3.37 -54.44
N GLY A 60 6.32 -3.92 -54.90
CA GLY A 60 5.95 -4.25 -56.29
C GLY A 60 4.99 -5.46 -56.47
N VAL A 61 3.88 -5.58 -55.72
CA VAL A 61 2.88 -6.67 -55.92
C VAL A 61 1.46 -6.10 -55.98
N ARG A 62 0.62 -6.65 -56.87
CA ARG A 62 -0.81 -6.33 -57.03
C ARG A 62 -1.67 -7.37 -56.29
N TYR A 63 -2.88 -6.97 -55.88
CA TYR A 63 -4.06 -7.79 -56.17
C TYR A 63 -5.24 -6.92 -56.66
N GLY A 64 -6.11 -7.52 -57.46
CA GLY A 64 -7.14 -6.81 -58.22
C GLY A 64 -8.49 -6.67 -57.49
N GLN A 65 -9.20 -5.62 -57.86
CA GLN A 65 -10.57 -5.31 -57.43
C GLN A 65 -11.59 -6.08 -58.29
N GLN A 66 -12.67 -6.60 -57.68
CA GLN A 66 -13.91 -6.89 -58.41
C GLN A 66 -15.13 -6.68 -57.51
N SER A 67 -16.25 -6.27 -58.10
CA SER A 67 -17.41 -5.69 -57.40
C SER A 67 -18.73 -6.35 -57.79
N ASN A 68 -19.69 -6.35 -56.87
CA ASN A 68 -21.14 -6.31 -57.13
C ASN A 68 -21.78 -5.59 -55.91
N LEU A 69 -22.43 -4.41 -55.98
CA LEU A 69 -23.61 -3.93 -56.72
C LEU A 69 -24.98 -4.36 -56.16
N MET A 70 -25.58 -3.47 -55.36
CA MET A 70 -26.95 -2.87 -55.45
C MET A 70 -27.23 -2.13 -54.12
N ASN A 71 -27.55 -0.83 -54.04
CA ASN A 71 -28.71 -0.05 -54.55
C ASN A 71 -30.05 -0.54 -53.98
N HIS A 72 -30.92 0.26 -53.33
CA HIS A 72 -30.93 1.69 -52.90
C HIS A 72 -31.57 1.75 -51.46
N SER A 73 -31.99 2.84 -50.78
CA SER A 73 -32.34 4.24 -51.10
C SER A 73 -32.22 5.17 -49.86
N LEU A 74 -32.30 6.50 -50.06
CA LEU A 74 -32.67 7.50 -49.03
C LEU A 74 -34.16 7.87 -49.14
N PRO A 75 -34.75 8.41 -48.06
CA PRO A 75 -35.66 9.56 -48.19
C PRO A 75 -35.24 10.75 -47.30
N THR A 76 -35.91 11.89 -47.47
CA THR A 76 -35.52 13.20 -46.92
C THR A 76 -36.72 13.93 -46.29
N ARG A 77 -36.48 14.92 -45.41
CA ARG A 77 -37.10 16.28 -45.40
C ARG A 77 -37.98 16.73 -44.19
N GLN A 78 -37.64 17.92 -43.66
CA GLN A 78 -38.39 18.98 -42.91
C GLN A 78 -39.33 18.70 -41.72
N GLU A 79 -38.98 19.37 -40.60
CA GLU A 79 -39.76 20.33 -39.77
C GLU A 79 -41.16 20.06 -39.18
N SER A 80 -41.34 20.65 -37.98
CA SER A 80 -42.57 21.07 -37.28
C SER A 80 -43.39 20.03 -36.49
N GLY A 81 -44.04 20.50 -35.41
CA GLY A 81 -45.03 19.77 -34.62
C GLY A 81 -44.74 19.70 -33.11
N GLU A 82 -45.69 20.15 -32.30
CA GLU A 82 -45.70 19.94 -30.84
C GLU A 82 -46.32 18.57 -30.48
N GLY A 83 -45.95 18.00 -29.33
CA GLY A 83 -46.63 16.83 -28.78
C GLY A 83 -45.88 16.15 -27.63
N ALA A 84 -46.48 16.12 -26.44
CA ALA A 84 -45.91 15.43 -25.27
C ALA A 84 -46.47 14.01 -25.13
N VAL A 85 -45.66 13.08 -24.61
CA VAL A 85 -45.96 12.24 -23.44
C VAL A 85 -44.76 11.33 -23.10
N LEU A 86 -44.57 11.14 -21.80
CA LEU A 86 -43.58 10.31 -21.10
C LEU A 86 -43.23 8.97 -21.79
N LYS A 87 -41.92 8.65 -21.82
CA LYS A 87 -41.44 7.33 -21.42
C LYS A 87 -40.04 7.38 -20.81
N GLU A 88 -39.85 6.51 -19.84
CA GLU A 88 -38.71 6.43 -18.93
C GLU A 88 -37.58 5.58 -19.52
N ASN A 89 -36.33 6.00 -19.34
CA ASN A 89 -35.12 5.21 -19.61
C ASN A 89 -34.00 5.68 -18.66
N ALA A 90 -33.22 4.74 -18.13
CA ALA A 90 -32.20 5.03 -17.14
C ALA A 90 -30.99 5.77 -17.76
N VAL A 91 -30.54 6.84 -17.11
CA VAL A 91 -29.34 7.58 -17.48
C VAL A 91 -28.13 6.97 -16.76
N LEU A 92 -27.09 6.65 -17.53
CA LEU A 92 -25.77 6.32 -16.99
C LEU A 92 -25.18 7.60 -16.38
N GLY A 93 -24.82 7.58 -15.10
CA GLY A 93 -24.52 8.81 -14.34
C GLY A 93 -23.36 9.63 -14.93
N ASP A 94 -23.61 10.90 -15.22
CA ASP A 94 -22.61 11.84 -15.73
C ASP A 94 -21.46 12.05 -14.74
N MET A 95 -20.24 12.08 -15.28
CA MET A 95 -19.02 12.40 -14.53
C MET A 95 -18.89 13.93 -14.39
N PRO A 96 -18.70 14.49 -13.18
CA PRO A 96 -18.83 15.92 -12.95
C PRO A 96 -17.70 16.75 -13.57
N ASP A 97 -18.10 17.89 -14.13
CA ASP A 97 -17.31 18.89 -14.86
C ASP A 97 -16.04 19.35 -14.09
N ILE A 98 -14.84 18.89 -14.48
CA ILE A 98 -13.57 19.26 -13.82
C ILE A 98 -13.12 20.65 -14.29
N LYS A 99 -13.70 21.70 -13.68
CA LYS A 99 -13.17 23.07 -13.77
C LYS A 99 -12.04 23.27 -12.77
N HIS A 100 -10.84 22.81 -13.13
CA HIS A 100 -9.62 23.24 -12.45
C HIS A 100 -9.29 24.69 -12.84
N THR A 101 -9.20 25.55 -11.83
CA THR A 101 -8.57 26.87 -11.94
C THR A 101 -7.07 26.71 -11.68
N ASP A 102 -6.25 26.87 -12.71
CA ASP A 102 -4.80 26.75 -12.62
C ASP A 102 -4.17 27.94 -11.86
N GLU A 103 -3.64 27.69 -10.66
CA GLU A 103 -2.55 28.50 -10.07
C GLU A 103 -1.49 27.60 -9.42
N GLU A 104 -0.28 27.70 -9.98
CA GLU A 104 1.04 27.22 -9.53
C GLU A 104 1.17 26.24 -8.34
N ASP A 105 1.61 25.00 -8.62
CA ASP A 105 2.38 24.16 -7.67
C ASP A 105 3.84 24.00 -8.17
N SER A 106 4.47 25.14 -8.55
CA SER A 106 5.78 25.20 -9.23
C SER A 106 6.74 26.23 -8.61
N MET A 107 7.30 25.92 -7.43
CA MET A 107 8.43 26.68 -6.87
C MET A 107 9.60 25.79 -6.43
N VAL A 108 10.37 25.31 -7.41
CA VAL A 108 11.78 24.92 -7.22
C VAL A 108 12.64 26.11 -7.61
N ARG A 109 13.40 26.67 -6.66
CA ARG A 109 14.23 27.86 -6.90
C ARG A 109 15.44 27.54 -7.78
N THR A 110 15.41 28.01 -9.03
CA THR A 110 16.60 28.15 -9.87
C THR A 110 17.44 29.32 -9.35
N ALA A 111 18.72 29.10 -9.06
CA ALA A 111 19.68 30.15 -8.73
C ALA A 111 20.80 30.14 -9.78
N SER A 112 20.67 31.01 -10.79
CA SER A 112 21.65 31.13 -11.88
C SER A 112 22.94 31.77 -11.37
N PHE A 113 24.07 31.12 -11.61
CA PHE A 113 25.41 31.64 -11.32
C PHE A 113 26.00 32.29 -12.58
N VAL A 114 26.49 33.53 -12.46
CA VAL A 114 27.35 34.22 -13.44
C VAL A 114 28.49 34.90 -12.65
N PRO A 115 29.78 34.81 -13.06
CA PRO A 115 30.91 35.09 -12.17
C PRO A 115 31.70 36.37 -12.50
N GLU A 116 32.30 36.98 -11.46
CA GLU A 116 33.60 37.68 -11.47
C GLU A 116 34.14 37.73 -10.01
N GLN A 117 35.42 37.45 -9.75
CA GLN A 117 36.56 38.40 -9.64
C GLN A 117 36.35 39.54 -8.62
N THR A 118 37.27 39.89 -7.71
CA THR A 118 38.64 39.43 -7.35
C THR A 118 38.93 39.83 -5.89
N GLY A 119 39.98 39.30 -5.23
CA GLY A 119 40.49 39.92 -3.98
C GLY A 119 41.15 39.04 -2.90
N THR A 120 42.48 39.09 -2.87
CA THR A 120 43.42 38.89 -1.75
C THR A 120 43.00 39.57 -0.41
N SER A 121 43.47 39.19 0.79
CA SER A 121 44.46 38.17 1.25
C SER A 121 44.58 38.14 2.78
N SER A 122 45.07 37.04 3.37
CA SER A 122 46.11 37.06 4.43
C SER A 122 46.66 35.64 4.68
N GLU A 123 47.93 35.54 5.06
CA GLU A 123 48.66 34.29 5.30
C GLU A 123 48.83 34.03 6.82
N ILE A 124 49.17 32.79 7.20
CA ILE A 124 50.38 32.44 8.00
C ILE A 124 50.43 30.92 8.26
N SER A 125 51.59 30.32 8.00
CA SER A 125 52.00 28.92 8.33
C SER A 125 53.46 28.72 7.90
N PRO A 126 54.19 27.68 8.35
CA PRO A 126 54.01 26.80 9.51
C PRO A 126 55.20 26.94 10.49
N PRO A 127 55.64 25.90 11.23
CA PRO A 127 56.58 24.93 10.63
C PRO A 127 56.31 23.44 10.98
N ALA A 128 57.06 22.56 10.33
CA ALA A 128 57.14 21.10 10.51
C ALA A 128 58.64 20.69 10.35
N PRO A 129 59.07 19.41 10.23
CA PRO A 129 58.38 18.12 10.35
C PRO A 129 59.13 17.08 11.23
N ALA A 130 58.68 15.82 11.22
CA ALA A 130 59.53 14.64 11.47
C ALA A 130 58.96 13.39 10.76
N ASP A 131 59.79 12.68 9.98
CA ASP A 131 59.44 11.44 9.27
C ASP A 131 59.90 10.18 10.02
N VAL A 132 59.12 9.08 9.94
CA VAL A 132 59.64 7.70 9.83
C VAL A 132 58.64 6.87 9.02
N SER A 133 59.10 5.98 8.15
CA SER A 133 58.29 5.00 7.42
C SER A 133 58.55 3.55 7.87
N SER A 134 57.57 2.66 7.72
CA SER A 134 57.78 1.21 7.64
C SER A 134 56.53 0.52 7.04
N SER A 135 56.59 -0.81 6.83
CA SER A 135 55.95 -1.46 5.68
C SER A 135 55.12 -2.72 6.00
N VAL A 136 54.12 -2.96 5.13
CA VAL A 136 53.69 -4.29 4.60
C VAL A 136 52.68 -5.19 5.37
N SER A 137 51.67 -5.62 4.59
CA SER A 137 50.82 -6.83 4.65
C SER A 137 49.80 -7.13 5.78
N ILE A 138 48.52 -6.97 5.40
CA ILE A 138 47.44 -8.00 5.38
C ILE A 138 47.42 -9.05 6.51
N THR A 139 46.46 -8.91 7.42
CA THR A 139 45.36 -9.89 7.64
C THR A 139 44.33 -9.30 8.61
N ALA A 140 43.03 -9.49 8.36
CA ALA A 140 41.96 -8.99 9.25
C ALA A 140 40.82 -10.02 9.33
N SER A 141 40.82 -10.81 10.41
CA SER A 141 39.68 -11.67 10.77
C SER A 141 38.55 -10.83 11.38
N VAL A 142 37.31 -11.26 11.19
CA VAL A 142 36.13 -10.62 11.79
C VAL A 142 36.08 -10.90 13.29
N ALA A 143 35.87 -9.84 14.09
CA ALA A 143 35.40 -9.90 15.47
C ALA A 143 34.56 -8.62 15.76
N PRO A 144 33.45 -8.71 16.52
CA PRO A 144 32.55 -7.57 16.73
C PRO A 144 33.05 -6.59 17.80
N ALA A 145 32.70 -5.31 17.63
CA ALA A 145 32.94 -4.26 18.62
C ALA A 145 31.89 -4.29 19.76
N PRO A 146 32.22 -3.80 20.98
CA PRO A 146 31.36 -3.92 22.15
C PRO A 146 30.21 -2.90 22.18
N TYR A 147 29.19 -3.21 22.98
CA TYR A 147 28.04 -2.36 23.28
C TYR A 147 28.35 -1.42 24.46
N GLU A 148 27.85 -0.18 24.42
CA GLU A 148 27.81 0.69 25.61
C GLU A 148 26.62 0.34 26.52
N ALA A 149 26.79 0.60 27.82
CA ALA A 149 25.80 0.26 28.85
C ALA A 149 24.66 1.29 28.94
N ILE A 150 23.53 0.85 29.49
CA ILE A 150 22.41 1.72 29.90
C ILE A 150 22.27 1.58 31.42
N ASP A 151 22.28 2.69 32.14
CA ASP A 151 22.14 2.71 33.60
C ASP A 151 20.77 2.18 34.06
N GLU A 152 20.78 1.24 34.99
CA GLU A 152 19.58 0.84 35.74
C GLU A 152 19.38 1.75 36.95
N ASN A 153 18.28 2.52 36.98
CA ASN A 153 17.64 2.86 38.25
C ASN A 153 16.16 3.22 38.10
N SER A 154 15.26 2.28 38.43
CA SER A 154 14.43 2.42 39.65
C SER A 154 13.36 1.32 39.77
N SER A 155 13.34 0.68 40.94
CA SER A 155 12.15 0.17 41.65
C SER A 155 11.18 -0.77 40.89
N SER A 156 11.47 -2.07 40.96
CA SER A 156 10.47 -3.12 40.72
C SER A 156 9.38 -3.12 41.80
N VAL A 157 8.10 -3.24 41.40
CA VAL A 157 7.03 -3.76 42.27
C VAL A 157 6.57 -5.09 41.70
N LEU A 158 6.81 -6.16 42.44
CA LEU A 158 6.37 -7.51 42.08
C LEU A 158 4.94 -7.75 42.57
N VAL A 159 4.05 -8.14 41.66
CA VAL A 159 2.86 -8.93 41.97
C VAL A 159 2.85 -10.13 41.05
N SER A 160 2.80 -11.32 41.64
CA SER A 160 2.75 -12.61 40.96
C SER A 160 1.31 -13.13 40.86
N GLY A 161 0.97 -13.86 39.81
CA GLY A 161 -0.28 -14.64 39.79
C GLY A 161 -0.82 -14.89 38.39
N ALA A 162 -1.15 -16.15 38.14
CA ALA A 162 -1.65 -16.74 36.90
C ALA A 162 -2.99 -16.20 36.37
N ASP A 163 -3.32 -16.65 35.14
CA ASP A 163 -4.62 -16.65 34.47
C ASP A 163 -5.42 -15.33 34.36
N ALA A 164 -5.43 -14.80 33.13
CA ALA A 164 -6.52 -14.01 32.60
C ALA A 164 -6.88 -14.55 31.20
N GLY A 165 -8.05 -15.17 31.08
CA GLY A 165 -8.52 -15.81 29.84
C GLY A 165 -8.95 -14.83 28.75
N ILE A 166 -9.26 -15.38 27.57
CA ILE A 166 -9.76 -14.64 26.40
C ILE A 166 -11.13 -14.03 26.73
N ALA A 167 -11.29 -12.72 26.51
CA ALA A 167 -12.57 -12.02 26.58
C ALA A 167 -12.96 -11.48 25.18
N PRO A 168 -14.21 -11.70 24.71
CA PRO A 168 -14.66 -11.28 23.39
C PRO A 168 -15.12 -9.81 23.31
N SER A 169 -15.22 -9.29 22.09
CA SER A 169 -15.77 -7.96 21.80
C SER A 169 -17.29 -7.90 21.99
N PRO A 170 -17.86 -6.80 22.55
CA PRO A 170 -19.30 -6.61 22.66
C PRO A 170 -19.91 -5.88 21.45
N THR A 171 -21.16 -6.21 21.13
CA THR A 171 -22.08 -5.43 20.29
C THR A 171 -23.12 -4.69 21.15
N ALA A 172 -23.73 -3.64 20.60
CA ALA A 172 -24.84 -2.89 21.22
C ALA A 172 -26.22 -3.47 20.76
N SER A 173 -27.39 -3.10 21.31
CA SER A 173 -27.72 -1.98 22.20
C SER A 173 -28.85 -2.30 23.19
N ASP A 174 -28.88 -1.52 24.28
CA ASP A 174 -29.98 -1.09 25.17
C ASP A 174 -31.43 -1.62 25.00
N VAL A 175 -32.10 -1.86 26.13
CA VAL A 175 -33.15 -0.95 26.67
C VAL A 175 -33.42 -1.25 28.17
N SER A 176 -33.97 -0.27 28.89
CA SER A 176 -34.22 -0.24 30.35
C SER A 176 -35.46 -1.08 30.78
N SER A 177 -35.86 -1.24 32.06
CA SER A 177 -35.57 -0.48 33.30
C SER A 177 -35.90 -1.27 34.59
N SER A 178 -35.28 -0.91 35.73
CA SER A 178 -35.78 -0.99 37.15
C SER A 178 -36.20 -2.36 37.73
N THR A 179 -36.03 -2.70 39.03
CA THR A 179 -35.49 -1.97 40.20
C THR A 179 -34.86 -2.98 41.21
N GLU A 180 -34.23 -2.44 42.26
CA GLU A 180 -34.04 -2.99 43.64
C GLU A 180 -34.61 -4.40 43.96
N SER A 181 -34.02 -5.33 44.72
CA SER A 181 -32.85 -5.48 45.64
C SER A 181 -33.33 -6.35 46.84
N ALA A 182 -32.43 -6.78 47.74
CA ALA A 182 -32.73 -7.37 49.06
C ALA A 182 -33.38 -8.79 49.14
N THR A 183 -32.50 -9.80 49.09
CA THR A 183 -32.35 -10.87 50.12
C THR A 183 -33.52 -11.29 51.02
N SER A 184 -33.79 -12.61 51.09
CA SER A 184 -33.84 -13.35 52.38
C SER A 184 -33.83 -14.88 52.18
N GLU A 185 -33.23 -15.60 53.13
CA GLU A 185 -33.58 -17.00 53.43
C GLU A 185 -34.29 -17.08 54.79
N SER A 186 -35.04 -18.17 54.98
CA SER A 186 -35.86 -18.58 56.14
C SER A 186 -35.35 -18.17 57.55
N ALA A 187 -36.20 -17.98 58.58
CA ALA A 187 -37.29 -18.93 58.93
C ALA A 187 -38.41 -18.39 59.86
N SER A 188 -39.63 -18.94 59.66
CA SER A 188 -40.64 -19.51 60.59
C SER A 188 -40.68 -19.19 62.11
N PRO A 189 -41.82 -19.42 62.82
CA PRO A 189 -43.21 -19.70 62.35
C PRO A 189 -44.35 -19.03 63.18
N ARG A 190 -45.62 -19.39 62.84
CA ARG A 190 -46.90 -19.16 63.60
C ARG A 190 -47.50 -17.74 63.47
N GLU A 191 -48.81 -17.51 63.59
CA GLU A 191 -49.98 -18.38 63.94
C GLU A 191 -51.27 -17.88 63.22
N SER A 192 -52.37 -18.66 63.27
CA SER A 192 -53.83 -18.29 63.28
C SER A 192 -54.34 -16.90 62.75
N ASP A 193 -55.50 -16.71 62.10
CA ASP A 193 -56.71 -17.54 61.85
C ASP A 193 -57.70 -16.83 60.85
N VAL A 194 -58.85 -17.47 60.55
CA VAL A 194 -60.17 -16.90 60.14
C VAL A 194 -60.35 -16.15 58.78
N GLY A 195 -61.49 -16.42 58.11
CA GLY A 195 -62.16 -15.52 57.14
C GLY A 195 -61.96 -15.85 55.65
N VAL A 196 -62.77 -16.64 54.91
CA VAL A 196 -64.24 -16.83 54.78
C VAL A 196 -64.93 -15.79 53.86
N GLU A 197 -65.35 -16.27 52.67
CA GLU A 197 -66.39 -15.74 51.75
C GLU A 197 -66.20 -14.33 51.12
N THR A 198 -66.84 -13.94 50.01
CA THR A 198 -67.71 -14.61 48.98
C THR A 198 -67.18 -14.21 47.58
N GLY A 199 -67.25 -15.01 46.51
CA GLY A 199 -68.43 -15.17 45.63
C GLY A 199 -68.44 -14.13 44.47
N ALA A 200 -69.08 -14.33 43.31
CA ALA A 200 -69.67 -15.52 42.69
C ALA A 200 -69.97 -15.26 41.19
N SER A 201 -70.24 -16.33 40.41
CA SER A 201 -70.80 -16.32 39.03
C SER A 201 -69.88 -15.87 37.88
N GLY A 202 -69.91 -16.50 36.69
CA GLY A 202 -70.68 -17.69 36.31
C GLY A 202 -70.55 -18.13 34.85
N ASN A 203 -71.08 -19.34 34.58
CA ASN A 203 -71.17 -20.09 33.31
C ASN A 203 -69.83 -20.55 32.70
N GLU A 204 -69.58 -21.83 32.39
CA GLU A 204 -70.37 -22.89 31.67
C GLU A 204 -70.50 -22.62 30.15
N SER A 205 -70.31 -23.59 29.25
CA SER A 205 -69.75 -24.97 29.33
C SER A 205 -69.29 -25.38 27.89
N ASN A 206 -68.70 -26.53 27.54
CA ASN A 206 -68.43 -27.83 28.20
C ASN A 206 -66.91 -28.16 27.99
N GLY A 207 -66.31 -29.36 28.07
CA GLY A 207 -66.75 -30.75 28.24
C GLY A 207 -66.24 -31.64 27.08
N ALA A 208 -65.70 -32.85 27.30
CA ALA A 208 -65.42 -33.56 28.55
C ALA A 208 -64.39 -34.72 28.34
N SER A 209 -63.92 -35.32 29.44
CA SER A 209 -63.33 -36.69 29.55
C SER A 209 -62.03 -37.01 28.77
N ASN A 210 -61.04 -37.77 29.30
CA ASN A 210 -60.90 -38.44 30.60
C ASN A 210 -59.41 -38.51 31.04
N SER A 211 -59.18 -38.57 32.34
CA SER A 211 -57.92 -38.96 33.01
C SER A 211 -57.89 -40.50 33.24
N PRO A 212 -57.04 -41.14 34.08
CA PRO A 212 -55.89 -40.65 34.88
C PRO A 212 -54.65 -41.61 34.89
N VAL A 213 -53.74 -41.40 35.87
CA VAL A 213 -52.90 -42.39 36.61
C VAL A 213 -51.37 -42.37 36.38
N ALA A 214 -50.67 -42.16 37.51
CA ALA A 214 -49.29 -42.54 37.91
C ALA A 214 -48.07 -42.21 37.02
N LEU A 215 -47.22 -41.33 37.55
CA LEU A 215 -45.76 -41.38 37.34
C LEU A 215 -45.09 -42.15 38.50
N ALA A 216 -44.23 -43.11 38.17
CA ALA A 216 -43.20 -43.66 39.07
C ALA A 216 -42.06 -44.27 38.24
N ALA A 217 -40.86 -44.34 38.83
CA ALA A 217 -39.60 -44.89 38.28
C ALA A 217 -38.86 -44.06 37.18
N GLN A 218 -37.75 -43.48 37.64
CA GLN A 218 -36.54 -42.98 36.95
C GLN A 218 -35.77 -44.10 36.20
N PRO A 219 -34.60 -43.87 35.55
CA PRO A 219 -34.06 -42.66 34.85
C PRO A 219 -33.45 -42.98 33.45
N SER A 220 -33.09 -41.96 32.64
CA SER A 220 -32.04 -42.12 31.59
C SER A 220 -31.36 -40.83 31.12
N SER A 221 -30.03 -40.78 31.30
CA SER A 221 -28.99 -40.08 30.50
C SER A 221 -29.25 -38.68 29.88
N VAL A 222 -28.46 -37.70 30.33
CA VAL A 222 -28.14 -36.47 29.59
C VAL A 222 -27.23 -36.77 28.40
N ASN A 223 -27.52 -36.19 27.22
CA ASN A 223 -26.54 -35.56 26.31
C ASN A 223 -27.22 -35.05 25.02
N SER A 224 -27.42 -33.73 24.93
CA SER A 224 -27.71 -33.02 23.68
C SER A 224 -26.69 -31.90 23.51
N PRO A 225 -26.09 -31.71 22.32
CA PRO A 225 -25.11 -30.65 22.10
C PRO A 225 -25.77 -29.26 22.12
N PRO A 226 -25.03 -28.18 22.43
CA PRO A 226 -25.54 -26.82 22.36
C PRO A 226 -25.92 -26.44 20.92
N PRO A 227 -26.85 -25.49 20.71
CA PRO A 227 -27.19 -25.01 19.38
C PRO A 227 -25.98 -24.33 18.72
N PRO A 228 -25.89 -24.36 17.37
CA PRO A 228 -24.77 -23.76 16.64
C PRO A 228 -24.74 -22.24 16.86
N ALA A 229 -23.53 -21.69 16.99
CA ALA A 229 -23.33 -20.25 17.09
C ALA A 229 -23.86 -19.55 15.83
N GLU A 230 -24.59 -18.46 16.02
CA GLU A 230 -25.27 -17.73 14.95
C GLU A 230 -24.24 -17.07 14.02
N GLN A 231 -24.06 -17.65 12.83
CA GLN A 231 -23.16 -17.10 11.83
C GLN A 231 -23.76 -15.82 11.25
N THR A 232 -23.12 -14.69 11.50
CA THR A 232 -23.47 -13.39 10.91
C THR A 232 -23.53 -13.53 9.39
N LYS A 233 -24.72 -13.35 8.79
CA LYS A 233 -24.89 -13.40 7.33
C LYS A 233 -24.15 -12.23 6.68
N ILE A 234 -22.90 -12.47 6.30
CA ILE A 234 -22.12 -11.58 5.44
C ILE A 234 -22.91 -11.40 4.14
N SER A 235 -23.22 -10.16 3.76
CA SER A 235 -23.84 -9.90 2.46
C SER A 235 -22.88 -10.31 1.35
N GLU A 236 -23.33 -11.05 0.35
CA GLU A 236 -22.50 -11.45 -0.78
C GLU A 236 -22.08 -10.24 -1.64
N ASN A 237 -22.84 -9.14 -1.57
CA ASN A 237 -22.44 -7.81 -2.02
C ASN A 237 -22.99 -6.74 -1.06
N PRO A 238 -22.21 -6.22 -0.10
CA PRO A 238 -22.60 -5.06 0.68
C PRO A 238 -22.43 -3.78 -0.13
N SER A 239 -23.33 -2.80 0.02
CA SER A 239 -23.22 -1.50 -0.68
C SER A 239 -22.02 -0.67 -0.22
N VAL A 240 -21.51 -0.94 0.97
CA VAL A 240 -20.22 -0.52 1.52
C VAL A 240 -19.62 -1.71 2.26
N ALA A 241 -18.42 -2.15 1.89
CA ALA A 241 -17.72 -3.21 2.61
C ALA A 241 -17.18 -2.69 3.94
N SER A 242 -17.62 -3.28 5.06
CA SER A 242 -17.05 -3.02 6.39
C SER A 242 -15.75 -3.79 6.59
N ILE A 243 -14.99 -3.43 7.63
CA ILE A 243 -13.76 -4.16 8.01
C ILE A 243 -14.02 -5.65 8.29
N SER A 244 -15.24 -5.99 8.77
CA SER A 244 -15.68 -7.37 9.00
C SER A 244 -15.96 -8.10 7.68
N ASP A 245 -16.56 -7.43 6.70
CA ASP A 245 -16.77 -8.00 5.36
C ASP A 245 -15.42 -8.26 4.67
N MET A 246 -14.47 -7.31 4.78
CA MET A 246 -13.10 -7.46 4.26
C MET A 246 -12.38 -8.64 4.93
N ASN A 247 -12.49 -8.79 6.26
CA ASN A 247 -11.97 -9.95 6.98
C ASN A 247 -12.57 -11.26 6.41
N GLY A 248 -13.89 -11.30 6.16
CA GLY A 248 -14.57 -12.43 5.55
C GLY A 248 -14.15 -12.71 4.10
N MET A 249 -13.93 -11.67 3.29
CA MET A 249 -13.45 -11.79 1.91
C MET A 249 -12.01 -12.33 1.86
N LEU A 250 -11.12 -11.86 2.74
CA LEU A 250 -9.75 -12.36 2.89
C LEU A 250 -9.70 -13.81 3.40
N LEU A 251 -10.67 -14.25 4.19
CA LEU A 251 -10.79 -15.64 4.62
C LEU A 251 -11.30 -16.54 3.47
N ARG A 252 -12.30 -16.08 2.70
CA ARG A 252 -12.80 -16.81 1.52
C ARG A 252 -11.74 -16.96 0.42
N SER A 253 -11.00 -15.90 0.11
CA SER A 253 -9.99 -15.92 -0.96
C SER A 253 -8.91 -16.99 -0.76
N ARG A 254 -8.52 -17.28 0.49
CA ARG A 254 -7.56 -18.34 0.83
C ARG A 254 -8.02 -19.75 0.45
N ALA A 255 -9.32 -19.96 0.21
CA ALA A 255 -9.90 -21.24 -0.20
C ALA A 255 -10.27 -21.31 -1.69
N SER A 256 -10.29 -20.17 -2.41
CA SER A 256 -10.82 -20.10 -3.79
C SER A 256 -9.96 -19.34 -4.79
N SER A 257 -9.08 -18.43 -4.36
CA SER A 257 -8.25 -17.62 -5.24
C SER A 257 -7.02 -18.39 -5.74
N PHE A 258 -7.25 -19.41 -6.58
CA PHE A 258 -6.17 -20.10 -7.28
C PHE A 258 -5.93 -19.50 -8.67
N SER A 259 -4.68 -19.52 -9.15
CA SER A 259 -4.40 -19.27 -10.56
C SER A 259 -4.94 -20.41 -11.42
N GLU A 260 -5.01 -20.20 -12.74
CA GLU A 260 -5.10 -21.34 -13.66
C GLU A 260 -3.83 -22.19 -13.61
N THR A 261 -3.97 -23.44 -14.06
CA THR A 261 -2.87 -24.40 -14.16
C THR A 261 -1.94 -23.95 -15.31
N PRO A 262 -0.61 -23.89 -15.09
CA PRO A 262 0.32 -23.42 -16.12
C PRO A 262 0.39 -24.40 -17.30
N LEU A 263 0.68 -23.90 -18.50
CA LEU A 263 0.84 -24.71 -19.72
C LEU A 263 1.98 -25.75 -19.60
N TRP A 264 2.99 -25.46 -18.77
CA TRP A 264 3.99 -26.42 -18.31
C TRP A 264 4.47 -26.04 -16.91
N SER A 265 4.76 -27.04 -16.09
CA SER A 265 5.34 -26.91 -14.75
C SER A 265 6.79 -26.45 -14.79
N SER A 266 7.21 -25.62 -13.83
CA SER A 266 8.63 -25.34 -13.55
C SER A 266 9.05 -25.92 -12.18
N ALA A 267 10.36 -25.95 -11.92
CA ALA A 267 10.88 -26.29 -10.58
C ALA A 267 10.36 -25.30 -9.52
N ALA A 268 10.23 -24.02 -9.88
CA ALA A 268 9.69 -22.99 -8.99
C ALA A 268 8.22 -23.24 -8.59
N ASP A 269 7.38 -23.86 -9.43
CA ASP A 269 6.01 -24.21 -9.01
C ASP A 269 6.01 -25.30 -7.92
N GLN A 270 6.89 -26.30 -8.01
CA GLN A 270 7.07 -27.32 -6.97
C GLN A 270 7.68 -26.71 -5.69
N GLU A 271 8.60 -25.76 -5.81
CA GLU A 271 9.13 -25.01 -4.67
C GLU A 271 8.07 -24.16 -3.95
N LEU A 272 7.06 -23.65 -4.67
CA LEU A 272 5.92 -22.94 -4.11
C LEU A 272 4.93 -23.88 -3.38
N LEU A 273 4.72 -25.11 -3.88
CA LEU A 273 3.93 -26.14 -3.19
C LEU A 273 4.59 -26.57 -1.87
N ASP A 274 5.90 -26.83 -1.88
CA ASP A 274 6.69 -27.07 -0.66
C ASP A 274 6.64 -25.86 0.29
N ALA A 275 6.83 -24.64 -0.22
CA ALA A 275 6.74 -23.42 0.58
C ALA A 275 5.37 -23.29 1.26
N ARG A 276 4.28 -23.55 0.52
CA ARG A 276 2.91 -23.54 1.04
C ARG A 276 2.75 -24.54 2.19
N LEU A 277 3.13 -25.80 1.96
CA LEU A 277 3.05 -26.88 2.94
C LEU A 277 3.81 -26.52 4.23
N GLN A 278 5.03 -25.99 4.10
CA GLN A 278 5.84 -25.55 5.23
C GLN A 278 5.28 -24.34 5.99
N ILE A 279 4.45 -23.50 5.36
CA ILE A 279 3.77 -22.36 6.01
C ILE A 279 2.49 -22.83 6.72
N GLU A 280 1.73 -23.73 6.10
CA GLU A 280 0.50 -24.31 6.66
C GLU A 280 0.79 -25.23 7.85
N GLN A 281 1.92 -25.95 7.85
CA GLN A 281 2.36 -26.85 8.93
C GLN A 281 3.30 -26.19 9.97
N ALA A 282 3.45 -24.87 9.94
CA ALA A 282 4.43 -24.16 10.77
C ALA A 282 4.12 -24.26 12.29
N PRO A 283 5.10 -24.62 13.15
CA PRO A 283 4.90 -24.67 14.60
C PRO A 283 4.67 -23.27 15.18
N ILE A 284 3.75 -23.14 16.15
CA ILE A 284 3.25 -21.85 16.64
C ILE A 284 4.37 -20.98 17.24
N ILE A 285 4.58 -19.79 16.67
CA ILE A 285 5.51 -18.78 17.16
C ILE A 285 4.75 -17.80 18.07
N SER A 286 4.85 -18.00 19.38
CA SER A 286 4.23 -17.12 20.39
C SER A 286 5.02 -15.83 20.65
N HIS A 287 6.34 -15.85 20.43
CA HIS A 287 7.24 -14.72 20.64
C HIS A 287 8.33 -14.69 19.55
N HIS A 288 8.69 -13.49 19.09
CA HIS A 288 9.76 -13.27 18.11
C HIS A 288 10.53 -11.99 18.46
N PRO A 289 11.87 -11.99 18.54
CA PRO A 289 12.65 -10.90 19.15
C PRO A 289 12.47 -9.54 18.48
N ALA A 290 12.28 -9.50 17.16
CA ALA A 290 12.11 -8.25 16.39
C ALA A 290 10.64 -7.86 16.13
N LEU A 291 9.66 -8.74 16.41
CA LEU A 291 8.28 -8.58 15.95
C LEU A 291 7.28 -8.67 17.11
N TYR A 292 6.20 -7.89 17.03
CA TYR A 292 5.20 -7.81 18.10
C TYR A 292 3.94 -8.56 17.71
N ALA A 293 3.72 -9.78 18.26
CA ALA A 293 2.61 -10.65 17.85
C ALA A 293 1.23 -9.93 17.73
N PRO A 294 0.80 -9.04 18.66
CA PRO A 294 -0.52 -8.41 18.62
C PRO A 294 -0.80 -7.39 17.50
N ILE A 295 0.11 -7.16 16.54
CA ILE A 295 -0.18 -6.40 15.30
C ILE A 295 -0.35 -7.29 14.06
N TYR A 296 -0.11 -8.59 14.17
CA TYR A 296 -0.27 -9.56 13.08
C TYR A 296 -1.62 -10.26 13.14
N ARG A 297 -2.10 -10.74 11.99
CA ARG A 297 -3.21 -11.70 11.93
C ARG A 297 -2.76 -13.10 12.35
N ASN A 298 -1.58 -13.51 11.91
CA ASN A 298 -0.91 -14.73 12.35
C ASN A 298 0.61 -14.51 12.25
N LEU A 299 1.29 -14.38 13.39
CA LEU A 299 2.75 -14.17 13.43
C LEU A 299 3.52 -15.37 12.86
N THR A 300 3.08 -16.59 13.17
CA THR A 300 3.71 -17.84 12.70
C THR A 300 3.74 -17.89 11.17
N THR A 301 2.58 -17.70 10.54
CA THR A 301 2.42 -17.69 9.08
C THR A 301 3.30 -16.60 8.44
N PHE A 302 3.32 -15.39 9.00
CA PHE A 302 4.16 -14.31 8.49
C PHE A 302 5.66 -14.64 8.59
N VAL A 303 6.15 -15.03 9.78
CA VAL A 303 7.58 -15.32 9.99
C VAL A 303 8.04 -16.46 9.08
N LYS A 304 7.31 -17.58 9.04
CA LYS A 304 7.70 -18.74 8.23
C LYS A 304 7.63 -18.46 6.72
N SER A 305 6.61 -17.74 6.25
CA SER A 305 6.51 -17.29 4.86
C SER A 305 7.66 -16.38 4.47
N TYR A 306 7.98 -15.42 5.34
CA TYR A 306 9.05 -14.44 5.15
C TYR A 306 10.46 -15.09 5.15
N GLU A 307 10.69 -16.09 6.01
CA GLU A 307 11.93 -16.87 6.02
C GLU A 307 12.12 -17.70 4.75
N ILE A 308 11.06 -18.33 4.23
CA ILE A 308 11.14 -19.06 2.97
C ILE A 308 11.32 -18.09 1.79
N MET A 309 10.68 -16.91 1.82
CA MET A 309 10.91 -15.85 0.84
C MET A 309 12.39 -15.45 0.78
N GLU A 310 13.01 -15.17 1.93
CA GLU A 310 14.43 -14.78 2.00
C GLU A 310 15.39 -15.87 1.50
N GLN A 311 15.00 -17.14 1.58
CA GLN A 311 15.79 -18.30 1.17
C GLN A 311 15.59 -18.66 -0.32
N LYS A 312 14.35 -18.71 -0.79
CA LYS A 312 13.98 -19.26 -2.11
C LYS A 312 13.71 -18.21 -3.19
N LEU A 313 13.04 -17.09 -2.86
CA LEU A 313 12.43 -16.23 -3.88
C LEU A 313 13.44 -15.77 -4.94
N LYS A 314 13.13 -16.11 -6.20
CA LYS A 314 13.75 -15.53 -7.39
C LYS A 314 12.72 -14.79 -8.23
N VAL A 315 13.07 -13.56 -8.59
CA VAL A 315 12.33 -12.64 -9.44
C VAL A 315 13.13 -12.44 -10.72
N TYR A 316 12.54 -12.70 -11.88
CA TYR A 316 13.07 -12.21 -13.14
C TYR A 316 12.50 -10.81 -13.42
N VAL A 317 13.36 -9.83 -13.68
CA VAL A 317 12.94 -8.47 -14.06
C VAL A 317 13.06 -8.34 -15.57
N TYR A 318 11.95 -8.08 -16.26
CA TYR A 318 11.98 -7.80 -17.69
C TYR A 318 12.81 -6.55 -17.98
N LYS A 319 13.58 -6.59 -19.07
CA LYS A 319 14.42 -5.46 -19.56
C LYS A 319 13.78 -4.70 -20.72
N ASP A 320 12.57 -5.12 -21.10
CA ASP A 320 11.77 -4.58 -22.18
C ASP A 320 10.96 -3.39 -21.70
N GLY A 321 10.66 -2.47 -22.62
CA GLY A 321 9.93 -1.23 -22.36
C GLY A 321 10.83 0.00 -22.49
N GLU A 322 10.28 1.09 -23.02
CA GLU A 322 11.05 2.30 -23.32
C GLU A 322 11.03 3.33 -22.18
N ARG A 323 12.16 4.02 -21.99
CA ARG A 323 12.21 5.19 -21.11
C ARG A 323 11.47 6.37 -21.77
N PRO A 324 10.75 7.20 -21.00
CA PRO A 324 10.81 7.31 -19.55
C PRO A 324 9.91 6.35 -18.77
N VAL A 325 8.90 5.70 -19.35
CA VAL A 325 7.87 4.95 -18.60
C VAL A 325 8.43 3.75 -17.83
N PHE A 326 9.37 3.02 -18.42
CA PHE A 326 10.00 1.84 -17.84
C PHE A 326 11.38 2.15 -17.24
N HIS A 327 11.78 1.39 -16.21
CA HIS A 327 13.13 1.46 -15.62
C HIS A 327 13.57 2.87 -15.18
N ASN A 328 12.67 3.63 -14.55
CA ASN A 328 12.87 5.05 -14.24
C ASN A 328 12.18 5.46 -12.92
N PRO A 329 12.73 5.05 -11.76
CA PRO A 329 12.04 5.18 -10.48
C PRO A 329 11.85 6.63 -10.00
N ARG A 330 10.60 7.12 -9.93
CA ARG A 330 10.25 8.39 -9.27
C ARG A 330 10.30 8.25 -7.73
N LEU A 331 11.38 8.73 -7.11
CA LEU A 331 11.64 8.57 -5.65
C LEU A 331 11.08 9.68 -4.74
N ARG A 332 10.26 10.61 -5.27
CA ARG A 332 9.79 11.81 -4.56
C ARG A 332 8.33 12.11 -4.93
N GLY A 333 7.56 12.62 -3.98
CA GLY A 333 6.13 12.89 -4.12
C GLY A 333 5.28 11.88 -3.35
N ILE A 334 3.97 11.91 -3.55
CA ILE A 334 3.00 11.06 -2.84
C ILE A 334 2.99 9.61 -3.37
N TYR A 335 3.11 9.44 -4.69
CA TYR A 335 3.15 8.13 -5.36
C TYR A 335 4.53 7.45 -5.29
N ALA A 336 5.48 7.99 -4.52
CA ALA A 336 6.88 7.58 -4.57
C ALA A 336 7.15 6.10 -4.24
N SER A 337 6.20 5.39 -3.62
CA SER A 337 6.30 3.95 -3.35
C SER A 337 6.53 3.10 -4.59
N GLU A 338 5.97 3.43 -5.76
CA GLU A 338 6.22 2.63 -6.97
C GLU A 338 7.68 2.73 -7.42
N GLY A 339 8.24 3.95 -7.42
CA GLY A 339 9.64 4.18 -7.77
C GLY A 339 10.62 3.63 -6.72
N TRP A 340 10.30 3.75 -5.43
CA TRP A 340 11.12 3.16 -4.37
C TRP A 340 11.11 1.63 -4.41
N PHE A 341 9.96 1.00 -4.71
CA PHE A 341 9.90 -0.45 -4.93
C PHE A 341 10.72 -0.86 -6.16
N MET A 342 10.50 -0.22 -7.32
CA MET A 342 11.22 -0.48 -8.58
C MET A 342 12.74 -0.42 -8.38
N LYS A 343 13.24 0.67 -7.80
CA LYS A 343 14.67 0.88 -7.48
C LYS A 343 15.26 -0.27 -6.66
N HIS A 344 14.55 -0.74 -5.65
CA HIS A 344 15.05 -1.78 -4.75
C HIS A 344 14.89 -3.20 -5.31
N MET A 345 13.86 -3.43 -6.13
CA MET A 345 13.69 -4.69 -6.84
C MET A 345 14.80 -4.86 -7.89
N GLU A 346 15.01 -3.87 -8.76
CA GLU A 346 16.05 -3.90 -9.80
C GLU A 346 17.49 -4.03 -9.23
N ALA A 347 17.74 -3.49 -8.03
CA ALA A 347 19.06 -3.51 -7.40
C ALA A 347 19.30 -4.71 -6.45
N SER A 348 18.34 -5.63 -6.28
CA SER A 348 18.46 -6.70 -5.28
C SER A 348 19.25 -7.91 -5.78
N SER A 349 20.47 -8.08 -5.26
CA SER A 349 21.29 -9.29 -5.47
C SER A 349 20.79 -10.55 -4.74
N GLN A 350 19.84 -10.41 -3.80
CA GLN A 350 19.23 -11.56 -3.10
C GLN A 350 18.08 -12.15 -3.90
N PHE A 351 17.20 -11.29 -4.44
CA PHE A 351 15.93 -11.69 -5.04
C PHE A 351 15.94 -11.72 -6.57
N VAL A 352 16.77 -10.93 -7.25
CA VAL A 352 16.81 -10.97 -8.73
C VAL A 352 17.59 -12.19 -9.22
N THR A 353 17.07 -12.90 -10.22
CA THR A 353 17.83 -13.84 -11.04
C THR A 353 17.97 -13.32 -12.47
N SER A 354 19.08 -13.63 -13.12
CA SER A 354 19.26 -13.44 -14.57
C SER A 354 18.74 -14.62 -15.39
N ASN A 355 18.43 -15.76 -14.75
CA ASN A 355 17.90 -16.95 -15.40
C ASN A 355 16.37 -17.04 -15.17
N PRO A 356 15.53 -16.84 -16.21
CA PRO A 356 14.09 -16.84 -16.03
C PRO A 356 13.51 -18.22 -15.68
N ASP A 357 14.22 -19.32 -15.96
CA ASP A 357 13.76 -20.68 -15.62
C ASP A 357 13.82 -20.99 -14.10
N GLU A 358 14.57 -20.19 -13.33
CA GLU A 358 14.61 -20.21 -11.86
C GLU A 358 13.53 -19.33 -11.20
N ALA A 359 12.82 -18.53 -12.00
CA ALA A 359 11.96 -17.46 -11.45
C ALA A 359 10.63 -18.00 -10.92
N HIS A 360 10.30 -17.59 -9.69
CA HIS A 360 9.00 -17.82 -9.06
C HIS A 360 7.98 -16.75 -9.47
N LEU A 361 8.50 -15.57 -9.86
CA LEU A 361 7.77 -14.33 -10.17
C LEU A 361 8.47 -13.53 -11.28
N PHE A 362 7.68 -12.83 -12.09
CA PHE A 362 8.17 -11.97 -13.17
C PHE A 362 7.74 -10.50 -12.93
N TYR A 363 8.69 -9.58 -12.79
CA TYR A 363 8.40 -8.16 -12.51
C TYR A 363 8.28 -7.33 -13.79
N LEU A 364 7.25 -6.48 -13.84
CA LEU A 364 6.94 -5.52 -14.92
C LEU A 364 7.29 -4.09 -14.44
N PRO A 365 8.49 -3.54 -14.76
CA PRO A 365 9.04 -2.33 -14.14
C PRO A 365 8.59 -1.03 -14.83
N PHE A 366 7.26 -0.80 -14.90
CA PHE A 366 6.69 0.48 -15.34
C PHE A 366 6.34 1.37 -14.14
N SER A 367 6.15 2.67 -14.40
CA SER A 367 5.60 3.64 -13.45
C SER A 367 4.26 4.13 -13.98
N SER A 368 3.21 4.02 -13.16
CA SER A 368 1.87 4.50 -13.50
C SER A 368 1.86 6.04 -13.57
N GLN A 369 2.58 6.72 -12.67
CA GLN A 369 2.74 8.17 -12.77
C GLN A 369 3.38 8.58 -14.11
N LEU A 370 4.34 7.80 -14.63
CA LEU A 370 5.00 8.11 -15.91
C LEU A 370 4.16 7.77 -17.15
N LEU A 371 3.14 6.93 -17.05
CA LEU A 371 2.11 6.81 -18.10
C LEU A 371 1.28 8.10 -18.19
N VAL A 372 0.90 8.67 -17.05
CA VAL A 372 0.17 9.94 -17.01
C VAL A 372 1.03 11.11 -17.48
N ASP A 373 2.31 11.15 -17.09
CA ASP A 373 3.23 12.22 -17.49
C ASP A 373 3.60 12.23 -19.00
N TYR A 374 3.55 11.08 -19.69
CA TYR A 374 4.12 10.92 -21.04
C TYR A 374 3.25 10.20 -22.10
N VAL A 375 2.16 9.53 -21.71
CA VAL A 375 1.29 8.77 -22.63
C VAL A 375 -0.15 9.30 -22.64
N TYR A 376 -0.65 9.81 -21.51
CA TYR A 376 -1.99 10.43 -21.46
C TYR A 376 -2.05 11.70 -22.31
N VAL A 377 -2.99 11.74 -23.27
CA VAL A 377 -3.31 12.97 -23.99
C VAL A 377 -4.15 13.87 -23.08
N LYS A 378 -3.56 14.99 -22.65
CA LYS A 378 -4.22 15.97 -21.77
C LYS A 378 -5.57 16.41 -22.38
N ASP A 379 -6.57 16.57 -21.51
CA ASP A 379 -7.92 17.03 -21.85
C ASP A 379 -8.68 16.13 -22.86
N SER A 380 -8.19 14.91 -23.12
CA SER A 380 -8.89 13.91 -23.96
C SER A 380 -10.05 13.20 -23.24
N HIS A 381 -9.96 13.10 -21.91
CA HIS A 381 -10.85 12.29 -21.06
C HIS A 381 -10.89 10.80 -21.43
N SER A 382 -9.89 10.27 -22.16
CA SER A 382 -9.80 8.85 -22.52
C SER A 382 -8.49 8.21 -22.02
N PHE A 383 -8.59 6.93 -21.64
CA PHE A 383 -7.47 6.06 -21.30
C PHE A 383 -6.96 5.25 -22.50
N ASP A 384 -7.53 5.43 -23.70
CA ASP A 384 -7.23 4.58 -24.88
C ASP A 384 -5.73 4.54 -25.24
N ASP A 385 -5.02 5.67 -25.18
CA ASP A 385 -3.58 5.71 -25.46
C ASP A 385 -2.76 4.95 -24.41
N ILE A 386 -3.10 5.06 -23.12
CA ILE A 386 -2.45 4.29 -22.05
C ILE A 386 -2.75 2.79 -22.20
N ASN A 387 -4.01 2.44 -22.46
CA ASN A 387 -4.46 1.06 -22.68
C ASN A 387 -3.72 0.45 -23.89
N ALA A 388 -3.63 1.17 -25.00
CA ALA A 388 -2.91 0.74 -26.19
C ALA A 388 -1.40 0.61 -25.96
N PHE A 389 -0.79 1.54 -25.23
CA PHE A 389 0.63 1.48 -24.86
C PHE A 389 0.94 0.26 -23.97
N LEU A 390 0.16 0.02 -22.92
CA LEU A 390 0.31 -1.15 -22.05
C LEU A 390 -0.01 -2.46 -22.79
N LYS A 391 -0.99 -2.46 -23.71
CA LYS A 391 -1.26 -3.61 -24.60
C LYS A 391 -0.05 -3.94 -25.46
N ASN A 392 0.51 -2.95 -26.15
CA ASN A 392 1.66 -3.14 -27.04
C ASN A 392 2.90 -3.63 -26.26
N TYR A 393 3.07 -3.19 -25.01
CA TYR A 393 4.08 -3.73 -24.11
C TYR A 393 3.83 -5.22 -23.77
N VAL A 394 2.62 -5.57 -23.34
CA VAL A 394 2.27 -6.98 -23.01
C VAL A 394 2.40 -7.89 -24.24
N ASP A 395 1.98 -7.44 -25.43
CA ASP A 395 2.17 -8.18 -26.68
C ASP A 395 3.66 -8.34 -27.05
N THR A 396 4.50 -7.36 -26.71
CA THR A 396 5.97 -7.44 -26.84
C THR A 396 6.54 -8.47 -25.87
N ILE A 397 6.06 -8.53 -24.62
CA ILE A 397 6.47 -9.58 -23.67
C ILE A 397 6.02 -10.96 -24.17
N LYS A 398 4.74 -11.12 -24.55
CA LYS A 398 4.16 -12.38 -25.07
C LYS A 398 4.86 -12.92 -26.31
N SER A 399 5.43 -12.06 -27.15
CA SER A 399 6.14 -12.46 -28.39
C SER A 399 7.64 -12.71 -28.20
N ARG A 400 8.28 -12.09 -27.20
CA ARG A 400 9.72 -12.27 -26.90
C ARG A 400 10.00 -13.36 -25.86
N HIS A 401 9.09 -13.57 -24.91
CA HIS A 401 9.34 -14.39 -23.72
C HIS A 401 8.24 -15.45 -23.54
N PRO A 402 8.57 -16.75 -23.41
CA PRO A 402 7.57 -17.80 -23.27
C PRO A 402 6.80 -17.72 -21.93
N PHE A 403 7.42 -17.12 -20.92
CA PHE A 403 6.96 -17.15 -19.52
C PHE A 403 5.62 -16.47 -19.28
N TRP A 404 5.24 -15.42 -20.03
CA TRP A 404 3.88 -14.89 -19.93
C TRP A 404 2.87 -15.92 -20.40
N ASN A 405 3.07 -16.49 -21.59
CA ASN A 405 2.11 -17.42 -22.20
C ASN A 405 1.92 -18.70 -21.36
N ARG A 406 2.94 -19.08 -20.57
CA ARG A 406 2.89 -20.18 -19.59
C ARG A 406 1.73 -20.07 -18.59
N THR A 407 1.37 -18.85 -18.19
CA THR A 407 0.45 -18.56 -17.07
C THR A 407 -0.63 -17.51 -17.40
N ASP A 408 -0.67 -17.06 -18.65
CA ASP A 408 -1.22 -15.76 -19.10
C ASP A 408 -0.92 -14.59 -18.13
N GLY A 409 0.29 -14.55 -17.58
CA GLY A 409 0.74 -13.51 -16.65
C GLY A 409 0.34 -13.72 -15.19
N ALA A 410 -0.23 -14.87 -14.80
CA ALA A 410 -0.65 -15.10 -13.42
C ALA A 410 0.51 -15.15 -12.40
N ASP A 411 1.73 -15.47 -12.82
CA ASP A 411 2.98 -15.36 -12.02
C ASP A 411 3.77 -14.06 -12.30
N HIS A 412 3.16 -13.11 -13.01
CA HIS A 412 3.71 -11.78 -13.25
C HIS A 412 3.15 -10.78 -12.23
N PHE A 413 3.93 -9.74 -11.90
CA PHE A 413 3.53 -8.73 -10.94
C PHE A 413 4.04 -7.33 -11.28
N LEU A 414 3.36 -6.33 -10.73
CA LEU A 414 3.62 -4.90 -10.93
C LEU A 414 3.39 -4.13 -9.62
N ALA A 415 3.96 -2.93 -9.54
CA ALA A 415 3.70 -1.97 -8.47
C ALA A 415 3.31 -0.63 -9.07
N GLY A 416 2.07 -0.18 -8.83
CA GLY A 416 1.54 1.10 -9.31
C GLY A 416 0.90 1.86 -8.15
N CYS A 417 1.34 3.10 -7.92
CA CYS A 417 0.88 3.91 -6.80
C CYS A 417 0.11 5.17 -7.20
N HIS A 418 0.15 5.58 -8.48
CA HIS A 418 -0.73 6.63 -8.98
C HIS A 418 -2.21 6.20 -8.89
N ASP A 419 -3.10 7.16 -8.68
CA ASP A 419 -4.56 7.02 -8.55
C ASP A 419 -5.15 6.09 -9.63
N TRP A 420 -4.72 6.25 -10.87
CA TRP A 420 -5.22 5.54 -12.05
C TRP A 420 -4.69 4.11 -12.25
N ALA A 421 -3.69 3.67 -11.48
CA ALA A 421 -3.03 2.36 -11.68
C ALA A 421 -4.02 1.18 -11.68
N THR A 422 -5.10 1.27 -10.91
CA THR A 422 -6.16 0.26 -10.82
C THR A 422 -6.97 0.13 -12.12
N TYR A 423 -7.15 1.25 -12.85
CA TYR A 423 -7.83 1.32 -14.13
C TYR A 423 -6.90 0.89 -15.28
N GLU A 424 -5.69 1.46 -15.36
CA GLU A 424 -4.68 1.16 -16.38
C GLU A 424 -4.36 -0.34 -16.47
N THR A 425 -4.28 -1.01 -15.31
CA THR A 425 -3.95 -2.44 -15.22
C THR A 425 -5.16 -3.38 -15.35
N LYS A 426 -6.39 -2.84 -15.39
CA LYS A 426 -7.66 -3.60 -15.34
C LYS A 426 -7.91 -4.47 -16.57
N HIS A 427 -7.24 -4.18 -17.67
CA HIS A 427 -7.40 -4.89 -18.94
C HIS A 427 -6.24 -5.87 -19.18
N HIS A 428 -5.12 -5.39 -19.73
CA HIS A 428 -4.03 -6.22 -20.23
C HIS A 428 -3.08 -6.79 -19.16
N MET A 429 -3.25 -6.41 -17.89
CA MET A 429 -2.46 -6.89 -16.74
C MET A 429 -3.34 -7.40 -15.58
N SER A 430 -4.57 -7.81 -15.89
CA SER A 430 -5.59 -8.20 -14.92
C SER A 430 -5.31 -9.53 -14.21
N SER A 431 -4.66 -10.47 -14.90
CA SER A 431 -4.22 -11.77 -14.39
C SER A 431 -3.08 -11.69 -13.37
N CYS A 432 -2.25 -10.65 -13.49
CA CYS A 432 -1.07 -10.38 -12.67
C CYS A 432 -1.41 -10.18 -11.18
N ILE A 433 -0.38 -10.30 -10.33
CA ILE A 433 -0.41 -9.79 -8.95
C ILE A 433 -0.16 -8.29 -9.00
N ARG A 434 -1.14 -7.47 -8.64
CA ARG A 434 -1.03 -6.01 -8.71
C ARG A 434 -0.82 -5.44 -7.32
N ALA A 435 0.33 -4.84 -7.06
CA ALA A 435 0.53 -4.01 -5.86
C ALA A 435 0.04 -2.59 -6.17
N LEU A 436 -1.10 -2.21 -5.60
CA LEU A 436 -1.86 -1.01 -5.94
C LEU A 436 -2.03 -0.10 -4.72
N CYS A 437 -1.71 1.19 -4.85
CA CYS A 437 -2.04 2.15 -3.80
C CYS A 437 -3.55 2.40 -3.77
N ASN A 438 -4.19 2.66 -4.93
CA ASN A 438 -5.65 2.72 -5.01
C ASN A 438 -6.26 1.31 -4.85
N SER A 439 -6.66 0.97 -3.63
CA SER A 439 -7.03 -0.40 -3.21
C SER A 439 -8.51 -0.49 -2.80
N ASP A 440 -9.40 -0.02 -3.67
CA ASP A 440 -10.86 -0.17 -3.53
C ASP A 440 -11.35 -1.50 -4.14
N ILE A 441 -12.13 -2.24 -3.36
CA ILE A 441 -12.82 -3.48 -3.74
C ILE A 441 -13.77 -3.26 -4.94
N LYS A 442 -14.49 -2.12 -4.97
CA LYS A 442 -15.45 -1.76 -6.03
C LYS A 442 -14.78 -1.46 -7.36
N GLU A 443 -13.60 -0.84 -7.34
CA GLU A 443 -12.85 -0.54 -8.56
C GLU A 443 -12.15 -1.78 -9.13
N GLY A 444 -11.95 -2.80 -8.29
CA GLY A 444 -11.60 -4.16 -8.70
C GLY A 444 -10.39 -4.74 -7.99
N PHE A 445 -10.09 -4.31 -6.76
CA PHE A 445 -9.07 -4.94 -5.90
C PHE A 445 -9.50 -6.35 -5.48
N GLN A 446 -8.65 -7.36 -5.71
CA GLN A 446 -8.99 -8.77 -5.45
C GLN A 446 -8.16 -9.36 -4.30
N PHE A 447 -8.81 -9.68 -3.17
CA PHE A 447 -8.18 -10.37 -2.05
C PHE A 447 -7.53 -11.70 -2.46
N GLY A 448 -6.32 -11.96 -1.96
CA GLY A 448 -5.53 -13.15 -2.31
C GLY A 448 -4.89 -13.11 -3.70
N LYS A 449 -5.11 -12.05 -4.50
CA LYS A 449 -4.39 -11.79 -5.75
C LYS A 449 -3.63 -10.48 -5.71
N ASP A 450 -4.33 -9.38 -5.50
CA ASP A 450 -3.74 -8.04 -5.45
C ASP A 450 -3.18 -7.73 -4.04
N VAL A 451 -2.29 -6.74 -3.97
CA VAL A 451 -1.58 -6.32 -2.75
C VAL A 451 -1.87 -4.84 -2.50
N ALA A 452 -2.36 -4.52 -1.30
CA ALA A 452 -2.58 -3.13 -0.90
C ALA A 452 -1.22 -2.46 -0.58
N LEU A 453 -0.80 -1.55 -1.46
CA LEU A 453 0.49 -0.85 -1.42
C LEU A 453 0.37 0.41 -0.54
N PRO A 454 1.30 0.72 0.38
CA PRO A 454 1.24 1.96 1.13
C PRO A 454 1.63 3.16 0.25
N GLU A 455 0.79 4.18 0.21
CA GLU A 455 1.12 5.48 -0.39
C GLU A 455 2.07 6.25 0.54
N THR A 456 3.16 6.84 0.02
CA THR A 456 4.18 7.50 0.87
C THR A 456 4.68 8.82 0.29
N ASN A 457 4.39 9.91 0.99
CA ASN A 457 4.85 11.27 0.69
C ASN A 457 6.36 11.47 0.96
N VAL A 458 7.21 10.99 0.05
CA VAL A 458 8.68 11.12 0.19
C VAL A 458 9.12 12.52 -0.26
N GLN A 459 9.53 13.35 0.70
CA GLN A 459 9.94 14.73 0.43
C GLN A 459 11.37 14.86 -0.13
N SER A 460 12.29 13.96 0.24
CA SER A 460 13.70 13.94 -0.17
C SER A 460 14.17 12.49 -0.32
N PRO A 461 14.67 12.07 -1.49
CA PRO A 461 15.19 10.73 -1.69
C PRO A 461 16.42 10.39 -0.83
N GLN A 462 17.18 11.39 -0.39
CA GLN A 462 18.37 11.21 0.45
C GLN A 462 18.00 10.86 1.89
N ASN A 463 16.89 11.40 2.40
CA ASN A 463 16.35 11.10 3.71
C ASN A 463 14.84 10.81 3.64
N PRO A 464 14.43 9.61 3.17
CA PRO A 464 13.03 9.19 3.20
C PRO A 464 12.49 9.10 4.64
N MET A 465 13.40 8.96 5.62
CA MET A 465 13.13 8.82 7.06
C MET A 465 12.95 10.15 7.82
N ARG A 466 12.93 11.29 7.12
CA ARG A 466 12.76 12.63 7.72
C ARG A 466 11.45 12.77 8.53
N VAL A 467 10.47 11.91 8.25
CA VAL A 467 9.17 11.85 8.92
C VAL A 467 9.16 10.65 9.88
N THR A 468 9.57 10.86 11.13
CA THR A 468 9.34 9.92 12.25
C THR A 468 9.24 10.68 13.58
N GLY A 469 8.50 10.15 14.56
CA GLY A 469 8.50 10.68 15.93
C GLY A 469 7.16 10.58 16.66
N GLY A 470 6.78 11.68 17.33
CA GLY A 470 5.47 11.86 17.98
C GLY A 470 5.44 11.70 19.50
N SER A 471 4.58 12.49 20.14
CA SER A 471 4.46 12.56 21.60
C SER A 471 3.96 11.25 22.23
N PRO A 472 4.34 10.95 23.49
CA PRO A 472 3.71 9.92 24.33
C PRO A 472 2.18 10.06 24.41
N ALA A 473 1.45 9.00 24.74
CA ALA A 473 -0.01 9.02 24.90
C ALA A 473 -0.48 10.17 25.81
N SER A 474 0.13 10.27 27.00
CA SER A 474 -0.15 11.29 28.02
C SER A 474 0.27 12.73 27.66
N LYS A 475 0.94 12.95 26.52
CA LYS A 475 1.36 14.27 26.04
C LYS A 475 0.63 14.71 24.76
N ARG A 476 -0.44 14.00 24.36
CA ARG A 476 -1.27 14.35 23.20
C ARG A 476 -2.55 15.05 23.65
N THR A 477 -2.57 16.35 23.42
CA THR A 477 -3.60 17.29 23.90
C THR A 477 -4.75 17.52 22.92
N THR A 478 -4.56 17.18 21.64
CA THR A 478 -5.61 17.26 20.62
C THR A 478 -6.28 15.89 20.47
N LEU A 479 -7.60 15.84 20.39
CA LEU A 479 -8.31 14.57 20.22
C LEU A 479 -8.10 14.05 18.79
N ALA A 480 -8.51 14.82 17.78
CA ALA A 480 -8.39 14.44 16.37
C ALA A 480 -7.81 15.56 15.53
N PHE A 481 -7.03 15.22 14.50
CA PHE A 481 -6.49 16.18 13.54
C PHE A 481 -6.73 15.78 12.07
N PHE A 482 -7.01 16.79 11.24
CA PHE A 482 -7.04 16.72 9.79
C PHE A 482 -6.61 18.05 9.15
N ALA A 483 -5.83 17.98 8.07
CA ALA A 483 -5.66 19.10 7.14
C ALA A 483 -5.44 18.59 5.70
N GLY A 484 -5.87 19.36 4.69
CA GLY A 484 -5.71 18.97 3.29
C GLY A 484 -6.38 19.83 2.23
N LYS A 485 -5.97 19.67 0.96
CA LYS A 485 -6.73 20.12 -0.21
C LYS A 485 -8.08 19.36 -0.27
N MET A 486 -9.15 20.05 -0.64
CA MET A 486 -10.53 19.54 -0.74
C MET A 486 -10.76 18.69 -2.00
N HIS A 487 -9.94 17.66 -2.17
CA HIS A 487 -10.13 16.64 -3.21
C HIS A 487 -11.13 15.62 -2.66
N GLY A 488 -12.15 15.28 -3.44
CA GLY A 488 -13.22 14.38 -3.01
C GLY A 488 -14.31 15.03 -2.13
N ASP A 489 -15.43 14.33 -2.06
CA ASP A 489 -16.62 14.65 -1.27
C ASP A 489 -16.37 14.51 0.24
N VAL A 490 -15.75 13.41 0.67
CA VAL A 490 -15.53 13.08 2.09
C VAL A 490 -14.74 14.17 2.83
N ARG A 491 -13.69 14.74 2.21
CA ARG A 491 -12.92 15.85 2.82
C ARG A 491 -13.77 17.11 2.96
N SER A 492 -14.59 17.39 1.95
CA SER A 492 -15.51 18.52 1.93
C SER A 492 -16.60 18.38 3.00
N ILE A 493 -17.14 17.18 3.20
CA ILE A 493 -18.09 16.84 4.27
C ILE A 493 -17.42 16.98 5.65
N LEU A 494 -16.22 16.40 5.82
CA LEU A 494 -15.45 16.42 7.07
C LEU A 494 -15.16 17.84 7.55
N VAL A 495 -14.63 18.70 6.68
CA VAL A 495 -14.30 20.10 7.01
C VAL A 495 -15.57 20.92 7.24
N LYS A 496 -16.59 20.82 6.38
CA LYS A 496 -17.89 21.50 6.55
C LYS A 496 -18.59 21.15 7.88
N HIS A 497 -18.39 19.92 8.37
CA HIS A 497 -18.93 19.50 9.65
C HIS A 497 -18.09 19.97 10.84
N TRP A 498 -16.77 19.79 10.85
CA TRP A 498 -15.95 19.97 12.06
C TRP A 498 -15.12 21.26 12.15
N GLU A 499 -14.83 21.93 11.04
CA GLU A 499 -13.93 23.09 11.03
C GLU A 499 -14.46 24.23 11.91
N ASN A 500 -13.60 24.73 12.80
CA ASN A 500 -13.89 25.77 13.80
C ASN A 500 -15.05 25.45 14.78
N ARG A 501 -15.52 24.19 14.89
CA ARG A 501 -16.66 23.84 15.77
C ARG A 501 -16.27 23.33 17.15
N ASP A 502 -15.13 22.67 17.28
CA ASP A 502 -14.70 22.04 18.53
C ASP A 502 -13.16 22.13 18.68
N PRO A 503 -12.62 22.65 19.80
CA PRO A 503 -11.18 22.91 19.92
C PRO A 503 -10.33 21.64 20.02
N GLU A 504 -10.91 20.49 20.36
CA GLU A 504 -10.20 19.20 20.40
C GLU A 504 -10.18 18.51 19.02
N MET A 505 -11.09 18.90 18.13
CA MET A 505 -11.21 18.40 16.75
C MET A 505 -10.53 19.39 15.79
N GLN A 506 -9.19 19.34 15.71
CA GLN A 506 -8.36 20.18 14.84
C GLN A 506 -8.48 19.75 13.37
N ILE A 507 -9.67 19.91 12.80
CA ILE A 507 -10.02 19.56 11.42
C ILE A 507 -10.13 20.84 10.61
N SER A 508 -9.40 20.93 9.51
CA SER A 508 -9.34 22.13 8.67
C SER A 508 -9.05 21.85 7.19
N GLY A 509 -9.12 22.88 6.36
CA GLY A 509 -8.56 22.90 5.01
C GLY A 509 -7.02 22.79 4.94
N PRO A 510 -6.36 23.30 3.88
CA PRO A 510 -4.90 23.29 3.75
C PRO A 510 -4.23 24.25 4.75
N ILE A 511 -3.30 23.74 5.57
CA ILE A 511 -2.53 24.56 6.52
C ILE A 511 -1.09 24.78 6.07
N ARG A 512 -0.60 26.03 6.18
CA ARG A 512 0.74 26.44 5.69
C ARG A 512 1.89 26.06 6.64
N LYS A 513 1.62 25.80 7.92
CA LYS A 513 2.60 25.49 8.98
C LYS A 513 1.99 24.55 10.01
N GLY A 514 2.81 23.91 10.85
CA GLY A 514 2.37 23.15 12.03
C GLY A 514 1.89 21.71 11.78
N TYR A 515 1.61 21.30 10.52
CA TYR A 515 1.08 19.97 10.17
C TYR A 515 1.73 18.78 10.91
N MET A 516 3.05 18.67 10.84
CA MET A 516 3.82 17.66 11.57
C MET A 516 3.60 17.72 13.09
N GLN A 517 3.59 18.92 13.68
CA GLN A 517 3.40 19.12 15.12
C GLN A 517 1.99 18.72 15.57
N TYR A 518 0.96 18.99 14.76
CA TYR A 518 -0.40 18.52 15.04
C TYR A 518 -0.49 16.99 14.99
N MET A 519 0.05 16.32 13.97
CA MET A 519 0.07 14.84 13.91
C MET A 519 0.89 14.21 15.04
N GLN A 520 1.94 14.89 15.52
CA GLN A 520 2.74 14.47 16.67
C GLN A 520 2.02 14.67 18.01
N ASN A 521 1.04 15.58 18.11
CA ASN A 521 0.34 15.96 19.35
C ASN A 521 -1.15 15.55 19.41
N SER A 522 -1.70 14.96 18.35
CA SER A 522 -3.10 14.49 18.30
C SER A 522 -3.22 13.02 18.67
N LYS A 523 -4.25 12.62 19.42
CA LYS A 523 -4.49 11.19 19.73
C LYS A 523 -4.78 10.42 18.44
N TYR A 524 -5.68 10.97 17.64
CA TYR A 524 -6.19 10.41 16.39
C TYR A 524 -5.84 11.30 15.20
N CYS A 525 -5.55 10.70 14.05
CA CYS A 525 -5.28 11.41 12.79
C CYS A 525 -6.22 10.90 11.71
N VAL A 526 -7.07 11.78 11.19
CA VAL A 526 -8.11 11.40 10.23
C VAL A 526 -7.51 11.22 8.84
N CYS A 527 -7.72 10.04 8.28
CA CYS A 527 -7.31 9.63 6.95
C CYS A 527 -8.55 9.55 6.07
N ALA A 528 -9.04 10.73 5.68
CA ALA A 528 -10.16 10.87 4.75
C ALA A 528 -9.69 10.71 3.29
N LYS A 529 -10.43 9.92 2.51
CA LYS A 529 -10.16 9.65 1.09
C LYS A 529 -10.04 10.91 0.24
N GLY A 530 -9.37 10.81 -0.91
CA GLY A 530 -9.27 11.89 -1.90
C GLY A 530 -10.39 11.77 -2.93
N TYR A 531 -10.01 11.87 -4.21
CA TYR A 531 -10.82 11.26 -5.26
C TYR A 531 -10.78 9.73 -5.08
N GLU A 532 -9.57 9.15 -4.99
CA GLU A 532 -9.36 7.75 -4.63
C GLU A 532 -9.39 7.48 -3.11
N VAL A 533 -9.55 6.20 -2.76
CA VAL A 533 -9.65 5.71 -1.38
C VAL A 533 -8.39 5.91 -0.51
N ASN A 534 -7.19 5.97 -1.10
CA ASN A 534 -5.94 6.04 -0.33
C ASN A 534 -5.60 7.47 0.13
N SER A 535 -4.65 7.57 1.05
CA SER A 535 -4.03 8.84 1.41
C SER A 535 -2.66 8.59 2.05
N PRO A 536 -1.63 9.42 1.78
CA PRO A 536 -0.32 9.23 2.39
C PRO A 536 -0.36 9.55 3.89
N ARG A 537 -1.45 10.21 4.35
CA ARG A 537 -1.79 10.41 5.76
C ARG A 537 -1.86 9.13 6.57
N VAL A 538 -2.25 8.01 5.95
CA VAL A 538 -2.29 6.69 6.61
C VAL A 538 -0.89 6.32 7.10
N VAL A 539 0.12 6.52 6.26
CA VAL A 539 1.52 6.27 6.60
C VAL A 539 2.09 7.38 7.49
N GLU A 540 1.83 8.66 7.18
CA GLU A 540 2.26 9.79 8.02
C GLU A 540 1.76 9.67 9.47
N ALA A 541 0.52 9.24 9.69
CA ALA A 541 -0.03 9.00 11.03
C ALA A 541 0.77 7.93 11.80
N ILE A 542 1.09 6.80 11.16
CA ILE A 542 1.89 5.73 11.74
C ILE A 542 3.32 6.20 12.08
N LEU A 543 3.95 6.90 11.14
CA LEU A 543 5.29 7.50 11.32
C LEU A 543 5.34 8.54 12.44
N TYR A 544 4.27 9.31 12.63
CA TYR A 544 4.09 10.25 13.74
C TYR A 544 3.46 9.63 15.00
N GLY A 545 3.16 8.32 15.03
CA GLY A 545 2.65 7.65 16.24
C GLY A 545 1.25 8.08 16.66
N CYS A 546 0.49 8.60 15.71
CA CYS A 546 -0.91 9.00 15.82
C CYS A 546 -1.78 7.79 15.44
N VAL A 547 -2.90 7.54 16.13
CA VAL A 547 -3.80 6.44 15.75
C VAL A 547 -4.53 6.82 14.46
N PRO A 548 -4.39 6.06 13.34
CA PRO A 548 -5.10 6.37 12.11
C PRO A 548 -6.61 6.18 12.31
N VAL A 549 -7.39 7.13 11.81
CA VAL A 549 -8.85 7.02 11.70
C VAL A 549 -9.19 7.01 10.23
N ILE A 550 -9.43 5.82 9.68
CA ILE A 550 -9.75 5.61 8.28
C ILE A 550 -11.19 6.08 8.04
N ILE A 551 -11.36 7.06 7.16
CA ILE A 551 -12.66 7.49 6.64
C ILE A 551 -12.61 7.38 5.12
N SER A 552 -12.72 6.13 4.69
CA SER A 552 -12.81 5.72 3.29
C SER A 552 -13.53 4.39 3.24
N ASP A 553 -14.75 4.42 2.74
CA ASP A 553 -15.55 3.21 2.56
C ASP A 553 -14.86 2.32 1.50
N ASN A 554 -14.92 1.00 1.66
CA ASN A 554 -14.34 -0.02 0.75
C ASN A 554 -12.80 -0.07 0.63
N PHE A 555 -12.05 0.80 1.31
CA PHE A 555 -10.58 0.82 1.28
C PHE A 555 -9.96 -0.41 1.96
N VAL A 556 -9.16 -1.18 1.23
CA VAL A 556 -8.31 -2.23 1.80
C VAL A 556 -6.97 -1.61 2.24
N PRO A 557 -6.69 -1.47 3.54
CA PRO A 557 -5.51 -0.75 4.00
C PRO A 557 -4.22 -1.58 3.78
N PRO A 558 -3.03 -0.96 3.69
CA PRO A 558 -1.84 -1.67 3.23
C PRO A 558 -1.42 -2.89 4.09
N PHE A 559 -0.95 -3.95 3.43
CA PHE A 559 -0.60 -5.24 4.06
C PHE A 559 -1.75 -5.89 4.85
N PHE A 560 -3.01 -5.69 4.45
CA PHE A 560 -4.20 -6.24 5.11
C PHE A 560 -4.18 -7.77 5.29
N ASP A 561 -3.47 -8.48 4.42
CA ASP A 561 -3.21 -9.93 4.47
C ASP A 561 -2.37 -10.36 5.68
N VAL A 562 -1.44 -9.51 6.11
CA VAL A 562 -0.47 -9.76 7.20
C VAL A 562 -0.89 -9.08 8.51
N LEU A 563 -1.28 -7.81 8.44
CA LEU A 563 -1.47 -6.92 9.59
C LEU A 563 -2.92 -6.90 10.08
N ASN A 564 -3.09 -6.96 11.39
CA ASN A 564 -4.37 -6.75 12.06
C ASN A 564 -4.58 -5.25 12.30
N TRP A 565 -5.16 -4.56 11.31
CA TRP A 565 -5.38 -3.11 11.38
C TRP A 565 -6.30 -2.67 12.52
N GLU A 566 -7.32 -3.46 12.87
CA GLU A 566 -8.24 -3.18 13.99
C GLU A 566 -7.51 -3.18 15.36
N ALA A 567 -6.31 -3.76 15.43
CA ALA A 567 -5.47 -3.69 16.62
C ALA A 567 -4.87 -2.30 16.86
N PHE A 568 -4.73 -1.44 15.83
CA PHE A 568 -3.98 -0.17 15.90
C PHE A 568 -4.58 1.03 15.14
N ALA A 569 -5.68 0.86 14.40
CA ALA A 569 -6.41 1.92 13.70
C ALA A 569 -7.92 1.85 14.02
N VAL A 570 -8.62 2.97 13.78
CA VAL A 570 -10.09 3.07 13.86
C VAL A 570 -10.65 3.16 12.45
N PHE A 571 -11.75 2.47 12.16
CA PHE A 571 -12.50 2.61 10.91
C PHE A 571 -13.82 3.30 11.22
N VAL A 572 -14.16 4.34 10.45
CA VAL A 572 -15.41 5.10 10.56
C VAL A 572 -15.97 5.29 9.16
N LEU A 573 -17.24 4.93 8.97
CA LEU A 573 -17.88 5.04 7.66
C LEU A 573 -18.08 6.51 7.27
N GLU A 574 -18.10 6.80 5.99
CA GLU A 574 -18.20 8.18 5.46
C GLU A 574 -19.48 8.90 5.95
N ARG A 575 -20.58 8.16 6.08
CA ARG A 575 -21.85 8.66 6.64
C ARG A 575 -21.77 9.04 8.13
N ASP A 576 -20.83 8.47 8.88
CA ASP A 576 -20.73 8.61 10.34
C ASP A 576 -19.80 9.77 10.76
N ILE A 577 -19.28 10.55 9.80
CA ILE A 577 -18.55 11.82 10.03
C ILE A 577 -19.24 12.74 11.06
N PRO A 578 -20.57 12.96 11.05
CA PRO A 578 -21.24 13.78 12.07
C PRO A 578 -21.11 13.27 13.51
N ASN A 579 -20.87 11.97 13.68
CA ASN A 579 -20.75 11.30 14.98
C ASN A 579 -19.28 11.11 15.41
N LEU A 580 -18.32 11.57 14.61
CA LEU A 580 -16.89 11.26 14.74
C LEU A 580 -16.32 11.52 16.15
N LYS A 581 -16.61 12.66 16.79
CA LYS A 581 -16.11 12.94 18.15
C LYS A 581 -16.62 11.91 19.17
N ASN A 582 -17.89 11.54 19.11
CA ASN A 582 -18.48 10.55 20.03
C ASN A 582 -17.84 9.17 19.85
N ILE A 583 -17.60 8.75 18.60
CA ILE A 583 -16.90 7.50 18.28
C ILE A 583 -15.49 7.51 18.90
N LEU A 584 -14.72 8.58 18.72
CA LEU A 584 -13.34 8.68 19.23
C LEU A 584 -13.26 8.82 20.75
N VAL A 585 -14.24 9.43 21.41
CA VAL A 585 -14.35 9.54 22.87
C VAL A 585 -14.85 8.24 23.52
N SER A 586 -15.63 7.41 22.80
CA SER A 586 -16.06 6.09 23.30
C SER A 586 -14.90 5.10 23.48
N ILE A 587 -13.75 5.36 22.85
CA ILE A 587 -12.54 4.56 22.98
C ILE A 587 -11.82 4.96 24.28
N SER A 588 -11.89 4.09 25.29
CA SER A 588 -11.24 4.33 26.59
C SER A 588 -9.74 4.60 26.47
N GLU A 589 -9.20 5.44 27.36
CA GLU A 589 -7.77 5.82 27.35
C GLU A 589 -6.83 4.59 27.40
N THR A 590 -7.23 3.51 28.08
CA THR A 590 -6.49 2.23 28.10
C THR A 590 -6.45 1.59 26.71
N ARG A 591 -7.59 1.53 25.99
CA ARG A 591 -7.65 1.01 24.61
C ARG A 591 -6.84 1.90 23.66
N TYR A 592 -7.00 3.22 23.78
CA TYR A 592 -6.22 4.20 23.03
C TYR A 592 -4.70 4.02 23.25
N ALA A 593 -4.24 3.89 24.49
CA ALA A 593 -2.83 3.68 24.82
C ALA A 593 -2.27 2.38 24.22
N VAL A 594 -3.04 1.29 24.23
CA VAL A 594 -2.68 0.02 23.58
C VAL A 594 -2.60 0.17 22.06
N MET A 595 -3.57 0.84 21.43
CA MET A 595 -3.55 1.12 19.99
C MET A 595 -2.33 1.99 19.63
N GLN A 596 -2.07 3.07 20.37
CA GLN A 596 -0.93 3.95 20.13
C GLN A 596 0.43 3.28 20.37
N HIS A 597 0.52 2.34 21.34
CA HIS A 597 1.69 1.48 21.46
C HIS A 597 1.88 0.62 20.21
N ARG A 598 0.81 -0.06 19.75
CA ARG A 598 0.84 -0.88 18.53
C ARG A 598 1.20 -0.08 17.27
N VAL A 599 0.76 1.17 17.13
CA VAL A 599 1.20 2.07 16.06
C VAL A 599 2.72 2.28 16.08
N ARG A 600 3.36 2.40 17.26
CA ARG A 600 4.83 2.47 17.34
C ARG A 600 5.51 1.16 16.94
N ARG A 601 4.90 0.01 17.23
CA ARG A 601 5.45 -1.32 16.88
C ARG A 601 5.31 -1.61 15.37
N VAL A 602 4.18 -1.26 14.76
CA VAL A 602 3.94 -1.50 13.32
C VAL A 602 4.75 -0.58 12.40
N ARG A 603 5.18 0.58 12.91
CA ARG A 603 5.90 1.62 12.15
C ARG A 603 7.07 1.12 11.30
N GLN A 604 7.82 0.12 11.76
CA GLN A 604 8.96 -0.44 11.01
C GLN A 604 8.59 -0.94 9.61
N HIS A 605 7.35 -1.41 9.42
CA HIS A 605 6.81 -1.92 8.16
C HIS A 605 6.40 -0.82 7.17
N PHE A 606 6.44 0.45 7.58
CA PHE A 606 6.00 1.62 6.82
C PHE A 606 7.15 2.61 6.54
N ILE A 607 8.38 2.10 6.56
CA ILE A 607 9.62 2.88 6.45
C ILE A 607 10.40 2.46 5.20
N TRP A 608 10.72 3.43 4.34
CA TRP A 608 11.70 3.28 3.26
C TRP A 608 13.12 3.54 3.78
N HIS A 609 14.09 2.72 3.37
CA HIS A 609 15.51 2.92 3.65
C HIS A 609 16.32 3.05 2.35
N ASN A 610 17.45 3.78 2.38
CA ASN A 610 18.34 3.86 1.21
C ASN A 610 18.96 2.51 0.82
N VAL A 611 19.15 1.62 1.79
CA VAL A 611 19.44 0.19 1.63
C VAL A 611 18.36 -0.55 2.41
N PRO A 612 17.57 -1.45 1.78
CA PRO A 612 16.46 -2.13 2.46
C PRO A 612 16.91 -2.92 3.69
N LYS A 613 16.02 -3.03 4.68
CA LYS A 613 16.22 -3.80 5.91
C LYS A 613 15.10 -4.80 6.14
N ARG A 614 15.41 -5.92 6.81
CA ARG A 614 14.45 -6.97 7.15
C ARG A 614 13.15 -6.40 7.74
N TYR A 615 12.02 -6.79 7.18
CA TYR A 615 10.66 -6.32 7.50
C TYR A 615 10.34 -4.84 7.26
N ASP A 616 11.18 -4.08 6.55
CA ASP A 616 10.84 -2.73 6.11
C ASP A 616 9.83 -2.73 4.95
N ILE A 617 9.39 -1.54 4.52
CA ILE A 617 8.28 -1.42 3.57
C ILE A 617 8.55 -2.14 2.24
N PHE A 618 9.79 -2.17 1.75
CA PHE A 618 10.18 -2.90 0.54
C PHE A 618 9.91 -4.40 0.71
N HIS A 619 10.43 -4.97 1.80
CA HIS A 619 10.29 -6.40 2.08
C HIS A 619 8.85 -6.78 2.43
N MET A 620 8.06 -5.89 3.02
CA MET A 620 6.65 -6.12 3.29
C MET A 620 5.81 -6.17 2.00
N ILE A 621 6.10 -5.29 1.03
CA ILE A 621 5.47 -5.35 -0.31
C ILE A 621 5.87 -6.65 -1.02
N LEU A 622 7.16 -6.96 -1.07
CA LEU A 622 7.67 -8.17 -1.71
C LEU A 622 7.11 -9.45 -1.05
N HIS A 623 6.99 -9.46 0.28
CA HIS A 623 6.35 -10.55 1.03
C HIS A 623 4.89 -10.74 0.65
N SER A 624 4.07 -9.69 0.55
CA SER A 624 2.67 -9.84 0.18
C SER A 624 2.49 -10.32 -1.27
N VAL A 625 3.38 -9.92 -2.19
CA VAL A 625 3.42 -10.46 -3.57
C VAL A 625 3.80 -11.95 -3.54
N TRP A 626 4.84 -12.33 -2.80
CA TRP A 626 5.27 -13.73 -2.60
C TRP A 626 4.16 -14.59 -1.97
N TYR A 627 3.53 -14.10 -0.90
CA TYR A 627 2.47 -14.81 -0.18
C TYR A 627 1.27 -15.08 -1.10
N ASN A 628 0.82 -14.08 -1.85
CA ASN A 628 -0.22 -14.27 -2.87
C ASN A 628 0.22 -15.27 -3.96
N ARG A 629 1.49 -15.25 -4.41
CA ARG A 629 1.99 -16.25 -5.39
C ARG A 629 1.97 -17.68 -4.85
N VAL A 630 2.42 -17.90 -3.60
CA VAL A 630 2.43 -19.21 -2.93
C VAL A 630 1.01 -19.76 -2.78
N PHE A 631 0.09 -18.98 -2.22
CA PHE A 631 -1.27 -19.47 -1.93
C PHE A 631 -2.20 -19.52 -3.14
N ARG A 632 -1.84 -18.89 -4.27
CA ARG A 632 -2.53 -19.05 -5.56
C ARG A 632 -2.20 -20.35 -6.30
N VAL A 633 -1.14 -21.08 -5.94
CA VAL A 633 -0.83 -22.37 -6.60
C VAL A 633 -1.90 -23.40 -6.19
N ARG A 634 -2.50 -24.06 -7.20
CA ARG A 634 -3.37 -25.22 -6.99
C ARG A 634 -2.54 -26.40 -6.45
N PRO A 635 -2.90 -26.98 -5.29
CA PRO A 635 -2.42 -28.32 -4.92
C PRO A 635 -2.90 -29.35 -5.96
N GLU A 636 -2.16 -30.46 -6.08
CA GLU A 636 -2.56 -31.64 -6.87
C GLU A 636 -3.58 -32.52 -6.11
#